data_AF-A0A7S2C140-F1
#
_entry.id   AF-A0A7S2C140-F1
#
_cell.length_a   1.000
_cell.length_b   1.000
_cell.length_c   1.000
_cell.angle_alpha   90.00
_cell.angle_beta   90.00
_cell.angle_gamma   90.00
#
_symmetry.space_group_name_H-M   'P 1'
#
loop_
_entity.id
_entity.type
_entity.pdbx_description
1 polymer ?
#
loop_
_entity_poly.entity_id
_entity_poly.type
_entity_poly.pdbx_seq_one_letter_code
_entity_poly.pdbx_strand_id
1 'polypeptide(L)'
;DDVPGFSGARAKEIVARELGVSSVEELFTDFSESPLAAASLGQVHTAFLNGSKVAVKVQRAGLKELFDVDLKNLKKLAELLDKFDPKSDGADRDWVSIYDESARLL
;
A
#
# COMPACT_ATOMS: atom_id res chain seq x y z
N ASP A 1 3.41 -16.24 -6.54
CA ASP A 1 3.15 -14.89 -6.03
C ASP A 1 3.15 -13.89 -7.18
N ASP A 2 2.41 -14.19 -8.25
CA ASP A 2 2.39 -13.39 -9.48
C ASP A 2 1.02 -12.70 -9.55
N VAL A 3 0.91 -11.55 -8.88
CA VAL A 3 -0.29 -10.71 -8.99
C VAL A 3 -0.16 -9.91 -10.28
N PRO A 4 -1.09 -10.05 -11.25
CA PRO A 4 -1.00 -9.30 -12.49
C PRO A 4 -0.89 -7.79 -12.24
N GLY A 5 0.03 -7.15 -12.95
CA GLY A 5 0.10 -5.69 -13.00
C GLY A 5 -1.18 -5.12 -13.61
N PHE A 6 -1.53 -3.91 -13.23
CA PHE A 6 -2.53 -3.12 -13.94
C PHE A 6 -1.89 -2.41 -15.16
N SER A 7 -2.72 -1.92 -16.07
CA SER A 7 -2.24 -1.32 -17.31
C SER A 7 -1.32 -0.12 -17.08
N GLY A 8 -0.35 0.09 -17.97
CA GLY A 8 0.53 1.26 -17.93
C GLY A 8 -0.25 2.57 -18.01
N ALA A 9 -1.30 2.64 -18.83
CA ALA A 9 -2.21 3.78 -18.88
C ALA A 9 -2.82 4.10 -17.51
N ARG A 10 -3.29 3.07 -16.78
CA ARG A 10 -3.80 3.27 -15.43
C ARG A 10 -2.73 3.73 -14.45
N ALA A 11 -1.50 3.25 -14.60
CA ALA A 11 -0.37 3.72 -13.80
C ALA A 11 -0.08 5.21 -14.04
N LYS A 12 -0.08 5.65 -15.30
CA LYS A 12 0.10 7.05 -15.66
C LYS A 12 -1.00 7.93 -15.06
N GLU A 13 -2.26 7.52 -15.15
CA GLU A 13 -3.39 8.24 -14.54
C GLU A 13 -3.24 8.40 -13.03
N ILE A 14 -2.86 7.34 -12.32
CA ILE A 14 -2.67 7.38 -10.86
C ILE A 14 -1.57 8.37 -10.50
N VAL A 15 -0.40 8.26 -11.16
CA VAL A 15 0.75 9.14 -10.92
C VAL A 15 0.43 10.59 -11.21
N ALA A 16 -0.18 10.88 -12.37
CA ALA A 16 -0.54 12.25 -12.76
C ALA A 16 -1.50 12.89 -11.75
N ARG A 17 -2.54 12.15 -11.35
CA ARG A 17 -3.51 12.58 -10.34
C ARG A 17 -2.86 12.85 -8.98
N GLU A 18 -1.99 11.97 -8.50
CA GLU A 18 -1.37 12.11 -7.18
C GLU A 18 -0.30 13.20 -7.11
N LEU A 19 0.38 13.47 -8.23
CA LEU A 19 1.37 14.55 -8.34
C LEU A 19 0.76 15.88 -8.81
N GLY A 20 -0.54 15.93 -9.12
CA GLY A 20 -1.25 17.16 -9.48
C GLY A 20 -0.89 17.72 -10.85
N VAL A 21 -0.51 16.86 -11.80
CA VAL A 21 -0.15 17.23 -13.19
C VAL A 21 -1.16 16.68 -14.19
N SER A 22 -1.25 17.24 -15.39
CA SER A 22 -2.21 16.77 -16.40
C SER A 22 -1.75 15.48 -17.08
N SER A 23 -0.43 15.26 -17.18
CA SER A 23 0.18 14.04 -17.71
C SER A 23 1.50 13.72 -17.01
N VAL A 24 1.88 12.43 -16.96
CA VAL A 24 3.18 12.04 -16.37
C VAL A 24 4.37 12.58 -17.16
N GLU A 25 4.16 12.82 -18.45
CA GLU A 25 5.15 13.34 -19.40
C GLU A 25 5.55 14.80 -19.10
N GLU A 26 4.81 15.52 -18.24
CA GLU A 26 5.23 16.84 -17.74
C GLU A 26 6.42 16.75 -16.76
N LEU A 27 6.55 15.61 -16.05
CA LEU A 27 7.57 15.39 -15.02
C LEU A 27 8.62 14.37 -15.44
N PHE A 28 8.19 13.33 -16.16
CA PHE A 28 9.01 12.19 -16.50
C PHE A 28 9.18 12.04 -18.01
N THR A 29 10.39 11.73 -18.45
CA THR A 29 10.65 11.27 -19.82
C THR A 29 10.80 9.75 -19.84
N ASP A 30 10.45 9.11 -20.97
CA ASP A 30 10.54 7.65 -21.16
C ASP A 30 9.92 6.80 -20.03
N PHE A 31 8.72 7.19 -19.57
CA PHE A 31 7.97 6.38 -18.62
C PHE A 31 7.53 5.07 -19.27
N SER A 32 8.09 3.93 -18.82
CA SER A 32 7.76 2.60 -19.35
C SER A 32 6.33 2.22 -19.01
N GLU A 33 5.50 1.90 -20.00
CA GLU A 33 4.14 1.40 -19.77
C GLU A 33 4.11 -0.04 -19.25
N SER A 34 5.13 -0.83 -19.59
CA SER A 34 5.33 -2.14 -18.97
C SER A 34 5.97 -1.95 -17.59
N PRO A 35 5.41 -2.53 -16.53
CA PRO A 35 6.06 -2.51 -15.23
C PRO A 35 7.35 -3.34 -15.29
N LEU A 36 8.37 -2.89 -14.57
CA LEU A 36 9.59 -3.66 -14.27
C LEU A 36 9.27 -4.82 -13.32
N ALA A 37 8.36 -4.59 -12.38
CA ALA A 37 7.89 -5.59 -11.42
C ALA A 37 6.47 -5.23 -10.95
N ALA A 38 5.67 -6.24 -10.63
CA ALA A 38 4.37 -6.10 -9.99
C ALA A 38 4.35 -6.90 -8.68
N ALA A 39 3.67 -6.37 -7.68
CA ALA A 39 3.46 -7.01 -6.38
C ALA A 39 2.02 -6.75 -5.89
N SER A 40 1.70 -7.26 -4.70
CA SER A 40 0.37 -7.12 -4.09
C SER A 40 -0.06 -5.65 -3.95
N LEU A 41 0.81 -4.79 -3.43
CA LEU A 41 0.46 -3.39 -3.11
C LEU A 41 0.65 -2.40 -4.27
N GLY A 42 1.20 -2.81 -5.40
CA GLY A 42 1.53 -1.90 -6.48
C GLY A 42 2.45 -2.49 -7.53
N GLN A 43 2.96 -1.64 -8.41
CA GLN A 43 3.92 -2.03 -9.44
C GLN A 43 4.97 -0.94 -9.63
N VAL A 44 6.13 -1.31 -10.17
CA VAL A 44 7.27 -0.42 -10.36
C VAL A 44 7.48 -0.20 -11.86
N HIS A 45 7.59 1.06 -12.26
CA HIS A 45 7.91 1.48 -13.62
C HIS A 45 9.28 2.15 -13.65
N THR A 46 9.96 2.10 -14.79
CA THR A 46 11.16 2.90 -15.02
C THR A 46 10.78 4.18 -15.75
N ALA A 47 11.42 5.28 -15.39
CA ALA A 47 11.31 6.55 -16.09
C ALA A 47 12.61 7.36 -15.95
N PHE A 48 12.67 8.54 -16.55
CA PHE A 48 13.72 9.52 -16.33
C PHE A 48 13.13 10.79 -15.74
N LEU A 49 13.79 11.35 -14.74
CA LEU A 49 13.45 12.63 -14.11
C LEU A 49 14.69 13.51 -14.14
N ASN A 50 14.62 14.67 -14.80
CA ASN A 50 15.76 15.60 -14.93
C ASN A 50 17.06 14.91 -15.41
N GLY A 51 16.94 14.01 -16.39
CA GLY A 51 18.06 13.25 -16.95
C GLY A 51 18.53 12.05 -16.13
N SER A 52 17.98 11.81 -14.94
CA SER A 52 18.32 10.67 -14.08
C SER A 52 17.30 9.55 -14.21
N LYS A 53 17.77 8.31 -14.39
CA LYS A 53 16.89 7.13 -14.41
C LYS A 53 16.35 6.85 -13.01
N VAL A 54 15.03 6.73 -12.89
CA VAL A 54 14.31 6.53 -11.63
C VAL A 54 13.40 5.30 -11.70
N ALA A 55 13.11 4.73 -10.53
CA ALA A 55 12.06 3.73 -10.33
C ALA A 55 10.83 4.41 -9.72
N VAL A 56 9.71 4.36 -10.41
CA VAL A 56 8.43 4.94 -9.98
C VAL A 56 7.54 3.80 -9.46
N LYS A 57 7.36 3.72 -8.15
CA LYS A 57 6.44 2.76 -7.53
C LYS A 57 5.04 3.34 -7.50
N VAL A 58 4.10 2.68 -8.16
CA VAL A 58 2.70 3.11 -8.26
C VAL A 58 1.84 2.19 -7.41
N GLN A 59 1.17 2.76 -6.42
CA GLN A 59 0.29 2.05 -5.51
C GLN A 59 -1.01 1.65 -6.22
N ARG A 60 -1.57 0.47 -5.91
CA ARG A 60 -2.91 0.11 -6.40
C ARG A 60 -3.95 1.05 -5.82
N ALA A 61 -4.86 1.53 -6.66
CA ALA A 61 -5.99 2.32 -6.20
C ALA A 61 -6.86 1.51 -5.22
N GLY A 62 -7.45 2.18 -4.23
CA GLY A 62 -8.36 1.55 -3.26
C GLY A 62 -7.67 0.90 -2.06
N LEU A 63 -6.33 0.97 -1.95
CA LEU A 63 -5.61 0.31 -0.86
C LEU A 63 -5.89 0.94 0.49
N LYS A 64 -6.07 2.27 0.55
CA LYS A 64 -6.37 2.95 1.82
C LYS A 64 -7.70 2.45 2.41
N GLU A 65 -8.73 2.35 1.59
CA GLU A 65 -10.05 1.90 2.00
C GLU A 65 -10.03 0.44 2.46
N LEU A 66 -9.24 -0.40 1.79
CA LEU A 66 -9.02 -1.79 2.19
C LEU A 66 -8.31 -1.85 3.56
N PHE A 67 -7.23 -1.09 3.75
CA PHE A 67 -6.53 -1.02 5.04
C PHE A 67 -7.43 -0.50 6.17
N ASP A 68 -8.24 0.54 5.91
CA ASP A 68 -9.17 1.09 6.91
C ASP A 68 -10.18 0.03 7.38
N VAL A 69 -10.70 -0.79 6.44
CA VAL A 69 -11.62 -1.89 6.76
C VAL A 69 -10.92 -3.00 7.55
N ASP A 70 -9.72 -3.38 7.13
CA ASP A 70 -8.94 -4.44 7.79
C ASP A 70 -8.54 -4.03 9.22
N LEU A 71 -8.02 -2.82 9.40
CA LEU A 71 -7.69 -2.27 10.72
C LEU A 71 -8.92 -2.21 11.63
N LYS A 72 -10.08 -1.80 11.10
CA LYS A 72 -11.34 -1.80 11.87
C LYS A 72 -11.76 -3.20 12.31
N ASN A 73 -11.58 -4.21 11.46
CA ASN A 73 -11.87 -5.60 11.79
C ASN A 73 -10.89 -6.16 12.82
N LEU A 74 -9.59 -5.86 12.66
CA LEU A 74 -8.55 -6.25 13.60
C LEU A 74 -8.74 -5.63 14.98
N LYS A 75 -9.18 -4.36 15.04
CA LYS A 75 -9.51 -3.70 16.31
C LYS A 75 -10.61 -4.45 17.07
N LYS A 76 -11.70 -4.79 16.38
CA LYS A 76 -12.81 -5.56 16.99
C LYS A 76 -12.35 -6.94 17.45
N LEU A 77 -11.46 -7.58 16.70
CA LEU A 77 -10.88 -8.86 17.07
C LEU A 77 -9.99 -8.73 18.32
N ALA A 78 -9.16 -7.69 18.39
CA ALA A 78 -8.33 -7.40 19.56
C ALA A 78 -9.18 -7.16 20.81
N GLU A 79 -10.23 -6.34 20.72
CA GLU A 79 -11.19 -6.09 21.81
C GLU A 79 -11.90 -7.40 22.27
N LEU A 80 -12.21 -8.29 21.33
CA LEU A 80 -12.80 -9.59 21.63
C LEU A 80 -11.80 -10.50 22.34
N LEU A 81 -10.56 -10.57 21.84
CA LEU A 81 -9.50 -11.39 22.43
C LEU A 81 -9.18 -10.93 23.85
N ASP A 82 -9.02 -9.64 24.11
CA ASP A 82 -8.79 -9.13 25.47
C ASP A 82 -9.92 -9.50 26.45
N LYS A 83 -11.17 -9.53 25.97
CA LYS A 83 -12.31 -9.90 26.79
C LYS A 83 -12.36 -11.39 27.13
N PHE A 84 -11.89 -12.24 26.22
CA PHE A 84 -12.05 -13.69 26.31
C PHE A 84 -10.73 -14.44 26.56
N ASP A 85 -9.59 -13.76 26.58
CA ASP A 85 -8.30 -14.36 26.90
C ASP A 85 -8.32 -14.85 28.35
N PRO A 86 -8.24 -16.18 28.59
CA PRO A 86 -8.25 -16.73 29.94
C PRO A 86 -6.96 -16.40 30.71
N LYS A 87 -5.94 -15.80 30.08
CA LYS A 87 -4.62 -15.43 30.65
C LYS A 87 -3.99 -16.55 31.48
N SER A 88 -4.27 -17.81 31.12
CA SER A 88 -3.98 -18.99 31.95
C SER A 88 -2.59 -19.58 31.73
N ASP A 89 -1.88 -19.14 30.69
CA ASP A 89 -0.54 -19.59 30.32
C ASP A 89 0.58 -18.66 30.85
N GLY A 90 0.22 -17.64 31.64
CA GLY A 90 1.16 -16.69 32.24
C GLY A 90 1.66 -15.61 31.27
N ALA A 91 1.17 -15.58 30.02
CA ALA A 91 1.45 -14.49 29.11
C ALA A 91 0.52 -13.30 29.42
N ASP A 92 1.10 -12.16 29.80
CA ASP A 92 0.32 -10.92 29.92
C ASP A 92 0.14 -10.30 28.53
N ARG A 93 -0.90 -10.76 27.83
CA ARG A 93 -1.28 -10.23 26.53
C ARG A 93 -2.23 -9.06 26.72
N ASP A 94 -1.90 -7.97 26.02
CA ASP A 94 -2.75 -6.81 25.82
C ASP A 94 -2.96 -6.70 24.30
N TRP A 95 -4.01 -7.36 23.82
CA TRP A 95 -4.30 -7.48 22.40
C TRP A 95 -4.65 -6.13 21.79
N VAL A 96 -5.31 -5.25 22.55
CA VAL A 96 -5.61 -3.88 22.11
C VAL A 96 -4.34 -3.04 21.97
N SER A 97 -3.40 -3.13 22.92
CA SER A 97 -2.12 -2.42 22.83
C SER A 97 -1.26 -2.91 21.66
N ILE A 98 -1.21 -4.22 21.42
CA ILE A 98 -0.53 -4.79 20.24
C ILE A 98 -1.16 -4.28 18.95
N TYR A 99 -2.49 -4.21 18.89
CA TYR A 99 -3.19 -3.61 17.77
C TYR A 99 -2.85 -2.12 17.61
N ASP A 100 -2.86 -1.33 18.68
CA ASP A 100 -2.61 0.12 18.63
C ASP A 100 -1.16 0.43 18.23
N GLU A 101 -0.19 -0.41 18.60
CA GLU A 101 1.19 -0.32 18.11
C GLU A 101 1.26 -0.64 16.61
N SER A 102 0.63 -1.74 16.19
CA SER A 102 0.63 -2.19 14.79
C SER A 102 -0.07 -1.18 13.86
N ALA A 103 -1.21 -0.63 14.28
CA ALA A 103 -1.98 0.35 13.52
C ALA A 103 -1.29 1.71 13.43
N ARG A 104 -0.35 2.02 14.32
CA ARG A 104 0.46 3.26 14.26
C ARG A 104 1.54 3.22 13.18
N LEU A 105 2.00 2.02 12.83
CA LEU A 105 3.10 1.80 11.88
C LEU A 105 2.61 1.70 10.43
N LEU A 106 1.30 1.56 10.22
CA LEU A 106 0.63 1.38 8.93
C LEU A 106 -0.08 2.67 8.48
#